data_AF-A0A8S9HRX0-F1
#
_entry.id   AF-A0A8S9HRX0-F1
#
_cell.length_a   1.000
_cell.length_b   1.000
_cell.length_c   1.000
_cell.angle_alpha   90.00
_cell.angle_beta   90.00
_cell.angle_gamma   90.00
#
_symmetry.space_group_name_H-M   'P 1'
#
loop_
_entity.id
_entity.type
_entity.pdbx_description
1 polymer ?
#
loop_
_entity_poly.entity_id
_entity_poly.type
_entity_poly.pdbx_seq_one_letter_code
_entity_poly.pdbx_strand_id
1 'polypeptide(L)'
;MALTWTHKDRGEIRVHENTEELSTGVVDYIAEISEASILKHGAFCIVLSGGSLISLMGKLIESLYNKIVDWDKWYVFWAEERAGRDGQIASLFPNHPALEVKDDWVTYLINSPQPPPERITFTLPVVNSAANVAIVATGASKANAIHLAIDDLPLQDSSLSLPARLVQPSNRNLVWFMDKPAGSKLDGFKSLRIEFRASSCSKS
;
A
#
# COMPACT_ATOMS: atom_id res chain seq x y z
N MET A 1 -8.38 -1.39 16.84
CA MET A 1 -8.83 -2.50 15.95
C MET A 1 -9.25 -1.88 14.63
N ALA A 2 -8.73 -2.38 13.50
CA ALA A 2 -9.04 -1.80 12.20
C ALA A 2 -10.48 -2.12 11.77
N LEU A 3 -11.10 -1.18 11.05
CA LEU A 3 -12.29 -1.46 10.27
C LEU A 3 -11.88 -2.13 8.95
N THR A 4 -12.34 -3.35 8.71
CA THR A 4 -11.88 -4.17 7.58
C THR A 4 -13.04 -4.64 6.72
N TRP A 5 -12.84 -4.62 5.40
CA TRP A 5 -13.76 -5.24 4.43
C TRP A 5 -13.01 -5.67 3.17
N THR A 6 -13.62 -6.55 2.37
CA THR A 6 -13.07 -6.97 1.08
C THR A 6 -13.77 -6.25 -0.06
N HIS A 7 -13.02 -5.53 -0.89
CA HIS A 7 -13.49 -4.95 -2.13
C HIS A 7 -13.29 -5.93 -3.28
N LYS A 8 -14.34 -6.15 -4.09
CA LYS A 8 -14.38 -7.16 -5.17
C LYS A 8 -13.15 -7.14 -6.08
N ASP A 9 -12.73 -5.94 -6.47
CA ASP A 9 -11.66 -5.74 -7.45
C ASP A 9 -10.39 -5.12 -6.85
N ARG A 10 -10.38 -4.83 -5.55
CA ARG A 10 -9.28 -4.11 -4.88
C ARG A 10 -8.72 -4.83 -3.66
N GLY A 11 -9.18 -6.05 -3.40
CA GLY A 11 -8.68 -6.87 -2.30
C GLY A 11 -9.15 -6.37 -0.94
N GLU A 12 -8.37 -6.63 0.09
CA GLU A 12 -8.73 -6.31 1.46
C GLU A 12 -8.42 -4.84 1.78
N ILE A 13 -9.36 -4.16 2.42
CA ILE A 13 -9.21 -2.77 2.88
C ILE A 13 -9.20 -2.76 4.40
N ARG A 14 -8.18 -2.14 5.00
CA ARG A 14 -8.00 -1.99 6.45
C ARG A 14 -7.84 -0.52 6.81
N VAL A 15 -8.80 0.03 7.55
CA VAL A 15 -8.77 1.42 8.05
C VAL A 15 -8.51 1.43 9.55
N HIS A 16 -7.40 2.00 9.95
CA HIS A 16 -6.97 2.11 11.34
C HIS A 16 -7.32 3.48 11.93
N GLU A 17 -7.61 3.55 13.22
CA GLU A 17 -8.05 4.80 13.86
C GLU A 17 -7.00 5.91 13.80
N ASN A 18 -5.71 5.54 13.83
CA ASN A 18 -4.58 6.45 13.78
C ASN A 18 -3.35 5.75 13.19
N THR A 19 -2.28 6.52 12.99
CA THR A 19 -1.01 6.07 12.39
C THR A 19 -0.27 5.02 13.24
N GLU A 20 -0.45 5.06 14.57
CA GLU A 20 0.19 4.11 15.49
C GLU A 20 -0.42 2.71 15.36
N GLU A 21 -1.75 2.63 15.33
CA GLU A 21 -2.48 1.38 15.07
C GLU A 21 -2.26 0.88 13.65
N LEU A 22 -2.13 1.77 12.67
CA LEU A 22 -1.75 1.43 11.30
C LEU A 22 -0.37 0.76 11.27
N SER A 23 0.61 1.36 11.94
CA SER A 23 1.97 0.82 12.02
C SER A 23 1.96 -0.61 12.58
N THR A 24 1.25 -0.84 13.69
CA THR A 24 1.10 -2.20 14.25
C THR A 24 0.47 -3.16 13.25
N GLY A 25 -0.62 -2.76 12.58
CA GLY A 25 -1.30 -3.64 11.61
C GLY A 25 -0.45 -4.01 10.40
N VAL A 26 0.38 -3.09 9.91
CA VAL A 26 1.33 -3.36 8.82
C VAL A 26 2.43 -4.31 9.28
N VAL A 27 2.96 -4.09 10.48
CA VAL A 27 4.05 -4.88 11.06
C VAL A 27 3.60 -6.32 11.35
N ASP A 28 2.40 -6.50 11.93
CA ASP A 28 1.81 -7.82 12.17
C ASP A 28 1.64 -8.60 10.87
N TYR A 29 1.10 -7.95 9.83
CA TYR A 29 0.91 -8.56 8.52
C TYR A 29 2.23 -8.97 7.86
N ILE A 30 3.26 -8.13 7.93
CA ILE A 30 4.58 -8.45 7.38
C ILE A 30 5.21 -9.62 8.16
N ALA A 31 5.13 -9.62 9.49
CA ALA A 31 5.66 -10.70 10.31
C ALA A 31 5.00 -12.05 9.96
N GLU A 32 3.67 -12.09 9.87
CA GLU A 32 2.90 -13.28 9.49
C GLU A 32 3.31 -13.80 8.09
N ILE A 33 3.39 -12.92 7.10
CA ILE A 33 3.80 -13.32 5.74
C ILE A 33 5.24 -13.78 5.71
N SER A 34 6.13 -13.14 6.47
CA SER A 34 7.53 -13.53 6.52
C SER A 34 7.70 -14.94 7.05
N GLU A 35 7.00 -15.28 8.13
CA GLU A 35 7.00 -16.63 8.72
C GLU A 35 6.46 -17.65 7.70
N ALA A 36 5.29 -17.37 7.10
CA ALA A 36 4.68 -18.25 6.11
C ALA A 36 5.59 -18.48 4.88
N SER A 37 6.28 -17.43 4.41
CA SER A 37 7.22 -17.51 3.29
C SER A 37 8.46 -18.33 3.65
N ILE A 38 9.04 -18.12 4.83
CA ILE A 38 10.24 -18.84 5.29
C ILE A 38 9.92 -20.32 5.49
N LEU A 39 8.77 -20.66 6.08
CA LEU A 39 8.33 -22.05 6.23
C LEU A 39 8.17 -22.77 4.89
N LYS A 40 7.66 -22.06 3.87
CA LYS A 40 7.35 -22.65 2.56
C LYS A 40 8.52 -22.65 1.60
N HIS A 41 9.36 -21.62 1.63
CA HIS A 41 10.37 -21.33 0.60
C HIS A 41 11.79 -21.23 1.16
N GLY A 42 11.97 -21.25 2.49
CA GLY A 42 13.26 -21.10 3.15
C GLY A 42 13.80 -19.66 3.15
N ALA A 43 13.03 -18.69 2.63
CA ALA A 43 13.40 -17.28 2.54
C ALA A 43 12.14 -16.39 2.49
N PHE A 44 12.32 -15.12 2.83
CA PHE A 44 11.33 -14.07 2.63
C PHE A 44 11.95 -12.90 1.85
N CYS A 45 11.40 -12.58 0.69
CA CYS A 45 11.82 -11.44 -0.11
C CYS A 45 10.79 -10.32 0.03
N ILE A 46 11.24 -9.14 0.43
CA ILE A 46 10.39 -7.95 0.57
C ILE A 46 10.95 -6.80 -0.26
N VAL A 47 10.05 -6.08 -0.93
CA VAL A 47 10.36 -4.86 -1.65
C VAL A 47 9.72 -3.69 -0.91
N LEU A 48 10.52 -2.70 -0.52
CA LEU A 48 10.08 -1.54 0.25
C LEU A 48 9.97 -0.30 -0.64
N SER A 49 8.90 0.48 -0.44
CA SER A 49 8.86 1.87 -0.86
C SER A 49 9.46 2.77 0.23
N GLY A 50 9.96 3.93 -0.18
CA GLY A 50 10.49 4.92 0.75
C GLY A 50 9.41 5.70 1.53
N GLY A 51 9.77 6.86 2.05
CA GLY A 51 8.84 7.75 2.74
C GLY A 51 8.47 7.27 4.15
N SER A 52 7.25 7.59 4.59
CA SER A 52 6.80 7.30 5.96
C SER A 52 6.64 5.80 6.25
N LEU A 53 6.61 4.94 5.24
CA LEU A 53 6.52 3.49 5.41
C LEU A 53 7.68 2.93 6.25
N ILE A 54 8.90 3.42 6.01
CA ILE A 54 10.09 2.99 6.77
C ILE A 54 9.91 3.29 8.26
N SER A 55 9.32 4.44 8.60
CA SER A 55 9.01 4.79 9.98
C SER A 55 7.92 3.89 10.57
N LEU A 56 6.88 3.54 9.80
CA LEU A 56 5.81 2.63 10.24
C LEU A 56 6.34 1.21 10.51
N MET A 57 7.34 0.77 9.75
CA MET A 57 7.97 -0.54 9.91
C MET A 57 8.99 -0.59 11.04
N GLY A 58 9.34 0.56 11.65
CA GLY A 58 10.30 0.63 12.75
C GLY A 58 9.95 -0.29 13.94
N LYS A 59 8.67 -0.66 14.11
CA LYS A 59 8.27 -1.61 15.15
C LYS A 59 8.83 -3.02 14.94
N LEU A 60 9.17 -3.43 13.71
CA LEU A 60 9.74 -4.75 13.44
C LEU A 60 11.06 -5.00 14.20
N ILE A 61 11.81 -3.94 14.48
CA ILE A 61 13.08 -4.04 15.24
C ILE A 61 12.88 -3.91 16.76
N GLU A 62 11.64 -3.72 17.24
CA GLU A 62 11.34 -3.70 18.66
C GLU A 62 11.36 -5.11 19.27
N SER A 63 11.55 -5.18 20.59
CA SER A 63 11.88 -6.44 21.30
C SER A 63 10.87 -7.58 21.15
N LEU A 64 9.61 -7.28 20.84
CA LEU A 64 8.57 -8.28 20.61
C LEU A 64 8.73 -8.94 19.23
N TYR A 65 8.88 -8.14 18.18
CA TYR A 65 8.98 -8.64 16.81
C TYR A 65 10.37 -9.16 16.45
N ASN A 66 11.42 -8.52 16.98
CA ASN A 66 12.80 -8.91 16.71
C ASN A 66 13.15 -10.34 17.18
N LYS A 67 12.33 -10.93 18.06
CA LYS A 67 12.48 -12.33 18.50
C LYS A 67 11.72 -13.32 17.63
N ILE A 68 10.74 -12.85 16.86
CA ILE A 68 9.84 -13.66 16.04
C ILE A 68 10.33 -13.67 14.59
N VAL A 69 10.89 -12.55 14.13
CA VAL A 69 11.38 -12.38 12.76
C VAL A 69 12.76 -13.03 12.61
N ASP A 70 12.85 -14.00 11.71
CA ASP A 70 14.11 -14.65 11.32
C ASP A 70 14.83 -13.82 10.23
N TRP A 71 15.53 -12.77 10.66
CA TRP A 71 16.21 -11.81 9.78
C TRP A 71 17.27 -12.44 8.87
N ASP A 72 17.85 -13.59 9.24
CA ASP A 72 18.85 -14.29 8.43
C ASP A 72 18.26 -14.84 7.12
N LYS A 73 16.93 -14.90 7.02
CA LYS A 73 16.18 -15.37 5.85
C LYS A 73 15.54 -14.24 5.06
N TRP A 74 15.74 -12.99 5.45
CA TRP A 74 15.15 -11.83 4.79
C TRP A 74 16.05 -11.28 3.68
N TYR A 75 15.45 -11.05 2.52
CA TYR A 75 16.07 -10.34 1.40
C TYR A 75 15.28 -9.06 1.14
N VAL A 76 15.91 -7.92 1.40
CA VAL A 76 15.27 -6.61 1.32
C VAL A 76 15.72 -5.88 0.05
N PHE A 77 14.75 -5.44 -0.74
CA PHE A 77 14.94 -4.63 -1.94
C PHE A 77 14.18 -3.31 -1.83
N TRP A 78 14.52 -2.34 -2.67
CA TRP A 78 13.80 -1.07 -2.76
C TRP A 78 13.07 -0.98 -4.10
N ALA A 79 11.78 -0.62 -4.07
CA ALA A 79 10.96 -0.39 -5.27
C ALA A 79 11.35 0.88 -6.02
N GLU A 80 11.92 1.85 -5.30
CA GLU A 80 12.51 3.09 -5.81
C GLU A 80 13.55 3.64 -4.85
N GLU A 81 14.40 4.54 -5.34
CA GLU A 81 15.24 5.41 -4.51
C GLU A 81 14.62 6.82 -4.43
N ARG A 82 14.04 7.15 -3.25
CA ARG A 82 13.57 8.46 -2.67
C ARG A 82 12.06 8.74 -2.50
N ALA A 83 11.78 9.58 -1.49
CA ALA A 83 10.45 9.88 -0.89
C ALA A 83 9.57 10.87 -1.67
N GLY A 84 8.44 10.41 -2.22
CA GLY A 84 7.40 11.24 -2.84
C GLY A 84 6.20 11.51 -1.94
N ARG A 85 5.53 12.67 -2.11
CA ARG A 85 4.43 13.14 -1.24
C ARG A 85 3.02 12.86 -1.74
N ASP A 86 2.80 12.35 -2.97
CA ASP A 86 1.48 12.46 -3.63
C ASP A 86 0.89 11.19 -4.29
N GLY A 87 0.84 10.05 -3.60
CA GLY A 87 -0.07 8.94 -3.97
C GLY A 87 0.39 8.12 -5.18
N GLN A 88 1.57 8.45 -5.71
CA GLN A 88 2.41 7.59 -6.53
C GLN A 88 2.70 6.26 -5.83
N ILE A 89 2.94 5.23 -6.64
CA ILE A 89 3.46 3.93 -6.18
C ILE A 89 4.88 3.83 -6.71
N ALA A 90 5.85 3.67 -5.81
CA ALA A 90 7.27 3.84 -6.16
C ALA A 90 7.47 5.17 -6.94
N SER A 91 8.27 5.18 -8.02
CA SER A 91 8.43 6.37 -8.87
C SER A 91 7.47 6.39 -10.06
N LEU A 92 6.34 5.69 -9.99
CA LEU A 92 5.35 5.69 -11.05
C LEU A 92 4.38 6.86 -10.84
N PHE A 93 4.41 7.81 -11.77
CA PHE A 93 3.58 9.02 -11.74
C PHE A 93 2.43 8.93 -12.74
N PRO A 94 1.28 9.58 -12.46
CA PRO A 94 0.21 9.70 -13.44
C PRO A 94 0.71 10.22 -14.79
N ASN A 95 0.29 9.59 -15.88
CA ASN A 95 0.58 9.96 -17.27
C ASN A 95 2.07 9.95 -17.65
N HIS A 96 2.91 9.29 -16.85
CA HIS A 96 4.34 9.18 -17.14
C HIS A 96 4.62 7.96 -18.03
N PRO A 97 5.52 8.04 -19.05
CA PRO A 97 5.84 6.91 -19.94
C PRO A 97 6.30 5.63 -19.22
N ALA A 98 6.80 5.75 -18.00
CA ALA A 98 7.17 4.63 -17.14
C ALA A 98 6.00 3.66 -16.85
N LEU A 99 4.75 4.11 -16.95
CA LEU A 99 3.56 3.25 -16.81
C LEU A 99 3.36 2.31 -18.00
N GLU A 100 3.94 2.63 -19.16
CA GLU A 100 3.80 1.84 -20.39
C GLU A 100 4.91 0.81 -20.57
N VAL A 101 5.93 0.82 -19.71
CA VAL A 101 7.06 -0.13 -19.77
C VAL A 101 6.57 -1.52 -19.35
N LYS A 102 6.60 -2.47 -20.30
CA LYS A 102 6.08 -3.84 -20.11
C LYS A 102 7.15 -4.93 -20.13
N ASP A 103 8.26 -4.68 -20.81
CA ASP A 103 9.28 -5.70 -21.11
C ASP A 103 10.52 -5.63 -20.20
N ASP A 104 10.65 -4.56 -19.41
CA ASP A 104 11.75 -4.37 -18.46
C ASP A 104 11.28 -4.52 -17.01
N TRP A 105 12.15 -5.03 -16.15
CA TRP A 105 11.87 -5.14 -14.71
C TRP A 105 12.06 -3.81 -13.97
N VAL A 106 13.01 -3.00 -14.44
CA VAL A 106 13.41 -1.73 -13.84
C VAL A 106 13.43 -0.69 -14.95
N THR A 107 12.95 0.51 -14.66
CA THR A 107 13.08 1.67 -15.54
C THR A 107 13.64 2.87 -14.76
N TYR A 108 13.95 3.95 -15.48
CA TYR A 108 14.51 5.16 -14.91
C TYR A 108 13.70 6.40 -15.34
N LEU A 109 13.64 7.39 -14.47
CA LEU A 109 13.09 8.71 -14.72
C LEU A 109 14.26 9.69 -14.70
N ILE A 110 14.28 10.63 -15.65
CA ILE A 110 15.24 11.75 -15.67
C ILE A 110 14.59 13.09 -15.35
N ASN A 111 13.26 13.18 -15.45
CA ASN A 111 12.47 14.41 -15.29
C ASN A 111 11.24 14.14 -14.41
N SER A 112 11.42 13.54 -13.23
CA SER A 112 10.31 13.31 -12.30
C SER A 112 9.61 14.63 -11.94
N PRO A 113 8.25 14.65 -11.90
CA PRO A 113 7.49 15.82 -11.48
C PRO A 113 7.79 16.28 -10.04
N GLN A 114 8.43 15.42 -9.23
CA GLN A 114 8.81 15.70 -7.85
C GLN A 114 10.31 15.49 -7.64
N PRO A 115 11.00 16.39 -6.91
CA PRO A 115 12.42 16.23 -6.65
C PRO A 115 12.74 14.94 -5.86
N PRO A 116 13.88 14.30 -6.13
CA PRO A 116 14.77 14.62 -7.26
C PRO A 116 14.18 14.17 -8.60
N PRO A 117 14.63 14.80 -9.70
CA PRO A 117 14.15 14.49 -11.04
C PRO A 117 14.60 13.09 -11.52
N GLU A 118 15.77 12.64 -11.08
CA GLU A 118 16.33 11.34 -11.44
C GLU A 118 15.93 10.25 -10.45
N ARG A 119 15.36 9.15 -10.95
CA ARG A 119 14.89 8.01 -10.15
C ARG A 119 15.07 6.69 -10.89
N ILE A 120 15.24 5.61 -10.14
CA ILE A 120 15.17 4.22 -10.63
C ILE A 120 13.96 3.58 -9.96
N THR A 121 13.15 2.82 -10.70
CA THR A 121 11.94 2.20 -10.15
C THR A 121 11.59 0.88 -10.81
N PHE A 122 10.94 -0.01 -10.05
CA PHE A 122 10.29 -1.18 -10.63
C PHE A 122 9.10 -0.80 -11.50
N THR A 123 8.92 -1.58 -12.56
CA THR A 123 7.80 -1.43 -13.49
C THR A 123 6.54 -2.11 -12.95
N LEU A 124 5.37 -1.74 -13.50
CA LEU A 124 4.09 -2.36 -13.09
C LEU A 124 4.06 -3.88 -13.25
N PRO A 125 4.62 -4.51 -14.30
CA PRO A 125 4.70 -5.96 -14.39
C PRO A 125 5.41 -6.60 -13.20
N VAL A 126 6.49 -6.00 -12.71
CA VAL A 126 7.21 -6.51 -11.53
C VAL A 126 6.38 -6.36 -10.26
N VAL A 127 5.77 -5.19 -10.03
CA VAL A 127 4.90 -4.97 -8.88
C VAL A 127 3.72 -5.96 -8.88
N ASN A 128 3.09 -6.18 -10.03
CA ASN A 128 1.94 -7.09 -10.17
C ASN A 128 2.33 -8.58 -10.19
N SER A 129 3.62 -8.90 -10.26
CA SER A 129 4.12 -10.28 -10.13
C SER A 129 4.34 -10.72 -8.68
N ALA A 130 4.31 -9.77 -7.73
CA ALA A 130 4.55 -10.06 -6.31
C ALA A 130 3.45 -10.97 -5.73
N ALA A 131 3.87 -11.90 -4.86
CA ALA A 131 2.96 -12.83 -4.19
C ALA A 131 1.99 -12.14 -3.20
N ASN A 132 2.36 -10.97 -2.68
CA ASN A 132 1.50 -10.12 -1.89
C ASN A 132 1.87 -8.67 -2.19
N VAL A 133 0.88 -7.79 -2.35
CA VAL A 133 1.11 -6.35 -2.44
C VAL A 133 0.33 -5.64 -1.35
N ALA A 134 1.06 -4.84 -0.56
CA ALA A 134 0.48 -3.97 0.45
C ALA A 134 0.62 -2.51 0.02
N ILE A 135 -0.48 -1.78 -0.07
CA ILE A 135 -0.49 -0.34 -0.29
C ILE A 135 -0.78 0.36 1.03
N VAL A 136 0.15 1.20 1.49
CA VAL A 136 0.05 1.90 2.78
C VAL A 136 -0.12 3.40 2.56
N ALA A 137 -1.14 4.00 3.16
CA ALA A 137 -1.44 5.43 3.03
C ALA A 137 -1.80 6.10 4.36
N THR A 138 -1.14 7.23 4.65
CA THR A 138 -1.38 8.02 5.87
C THR A 138 -1.74 9.45 5.53
N GLY A 139 -2.69 10.02 6.28
CA GLY A 139 -3.04 11.43 6.22
C GLY A 139 -4.09 11.80 5.18
N ALA A 140 -4.83 12.88 5.47
CA ALA A 140 -5.97 13.33 4.66
C ALA A 140 -5.58 13.77 3.23
N SER A 141 -4.31 14.13 2.99
CA SER A 141 -3.83 14.49 1.64
C SER A 141 -3.96 13.33 0.65
N LYS A 142 -3.98 12.09 1.12
CA LYS A 142 -4.14 10.89 0.29
C LYS A 142 -5.59 10.51 0.01
N ALA A 143 -6.54 11.06 0.77
CA ALA A 143 -7.91 10.56 0.77
C ALA A 143 -8.60 10.62 -0.60
N ASN A 144 -8.31 11.66 -1.39
CA ASN A 144 -8.82 11.75 -2.76
C ASN A 144 -8.25 10.65 -3.66
N ALA A 145 -6.93 10.49 -3.68
CA ALA A 145 -6.27 9.50 -4.53
C ALA A 145 -6.70 8.08 -4.16
N ILE A 146 -6.83 7.78 -2.86
CA ILE A 146 -7.31 6.49 -2.37
C ILE A 146 -8.77 6.24 -2.76
N HIS A 147 -9.63 7.25 -2.64
CA HIS A 147 -11.03 7.14 -3.05
C HIS A 147 -11.17 6.85 -4.56
N LEU A 148 -10.45 7.60 -5.40
CA LEU A 148 -10.42 7.36 -6.85
C LEU A 148 -9.82 5.99 -7.22
N ALA A 149 -8.81 5.56 -6.45
CA ALA A 149 -8.13 4.29 -6.69
C ALA A 149 -8.98 3.09 -6.24
N ILE A 150 -9.69 3.13 -5.12
CA ILE A 150 -10.42 1.98 -4.58
C ILE A 150 -11.84 1.88 -5.16
N ASP A 151 -12.62 2.95 -5.09
CA ASP A 151 -14.05 2.94 -5.47
C ASP A 151 -14.25 3.08 -6.99
N ASP A 152 -13.16 2.90 -7.76
CA ASP A 152 -13.11 2.86 -9.23
C ASP A 152 -13.75 4.06 -9.95
N LEU A 153 -13.85 5.19 -9.25
CA LEU A 153 -14.58 6.36 -9.71
C LEU A 153 -14.05 6.89 -11.06
N PRO A 154 -14.93 7.52 -11.88
CA PRO A 154 -14.50 8.19 -13.09
C PRO A 154 -13.47 9.27 -12.77
N LEU A 155 -12.37 9.28 -13.51
CA LEU A 155 -11.41 10.36 -13.46
C LEU A 155 -11.98 11.52 -14.28
N GLN A 156 -11.91 12.74 -13.73
CA GLN A 156 -12.40 13.95 -14.41
C GLN A 156 -11.78 14.14 -15.80
N ASP A 157 -10.55 13.66 -15.96
CA ASP A 157 -9.86 13.52 -17.23
C ASP A 157 -9.64 12.04 -17.49
N SER A 158 -10.27 11.51 -18.54
CA SER A 158 -10.17 10.11 -18.95
C SER A 158 -8.77 9.72 -19.44
N SER A 159 -7.90 10.70 -19.70
CA SER A 159 -6.49 10.46 -20.00
C SER A 159 -5.63 10.27 -18.75
N LEU A 160 -6.13 10.57 -17.54
CA LEU A 160 -5.39 10.35 -16.31
C LEU A 160 -5.30 8.85 -15.99
N SER A 161 -4.09 8.33 -15.85
CA SER A 161 -3.84 7.00 -15.27
C SER A 161 -3.42 7.16 -13.80
N LEU A 162 -4.12 6.50 -12.87
CA LEU A 162 -3.70 6.45 -11.47
C LEU A 162 -2.83 5.21 -11.22
N PRO A 163 -1.53 5.34 -10.89
CA PRO A 163 -0.63 4.20 -10.69
C PRO A 163 -1.19 3.17 -9.68
N ALA A 164 -1.76 3.65 -8.57
CA ALA A 164 -2.37 2.79 -7.55
C ALA A 164 -3.57 1.95 -8.06
N ARG A 165 -4.26 2.40 -9.13
CA ARG A 165 -5.35 1.64 -9.79
C ARG A 165 -4.83 0.55 -10.73
N LEU A 166 -3.59 0.70 -11.20
CA LEU A 166 -2.90 -0.25 -12.08
C LEU A 166 -2.20 -1.38 -11.30
N VAL A 167 -2.09 -1.25 -9.97
CA VAL A 167 -1.62 -2.31 -9.09
C VAL A 167 -2.72 -3.35 -8.92
N GLN A 168 -2.57 -4.46 -9.64
CA GLN A 168 -3.50 -5.59 -9.68
C GLN A 168 -2.69 -6.89 -9.71
N PRO A 169 -2.26 -7.42 -8.55
CA PRO A 169 -1.48 -8.64 -8.48
C PRO A 169 -2.23 -9.83 -9.09
N SER A 170 -1.52 -10.69 -9.82
CA SER A 170 -2.13 -11.81 -10.56
C SER A 170 -2.87 -12.82 -9.66
N ASN A 171 -2.43 -12.98 -8.41
CA ASN A 171 -3.06 -13.84 -7.42
C ASN A 171 -4.11 -13.12 -6.55
N ARG A 172 -4.42 -11.85 -6.85
CA ARG A 172 -5.37 -10.99 -6.12
C ARG A 172 -5.05 -10.75 -4.63
N ASN A 173 -3.83 -11.05 -4.18
CA ASN A 173 -3.39 -10.72 -2.83
C ASN A 173 -2.97 -9.25 -2.73
N LEU A 174 -3.97 -8.37 -2.69
CA LEU A 174 -3.81 -6.93 -2.51
C LEU A 174 -4.45 -6.50 -1.19
N VAL A 175 -3.69 -5.81 -0.35
CA VAL A 175 -4.18 -5.26 0.92
C VAL A 175 -3.88 -3.77 0.99
N TRP A 176 -4.90 -2.98 1.33
CA TRP A 176 -4.77 -1.53 1.52
C TRP A 176 -4.80 -1.21 3.01
N PHE A 177 -3.71 -0.68 3.53
CA PHE A 177 -3.59 -0.18 4.89
C PHE A 177 -3.70 1.32 4.88
N MET A 178 -4.60 1.88 5.66
CA MET A 178 -4.68 3.33 5.80
C MET A 178 -5.10 3.80 7.18
N ASP A 179 -4.65 4.99 7.56
CA ASP A 179 -5.22 5.68 8.70
C ASP A 179 -6.59 6.28 8.34
N LYS A 180 -7.37 6.58 9.36
CA LYS A 180 -8.71 7.16 9.23
C LYS A 180 -8.76 8.46 8.41
N PRO A 181 -7.81 9.42 8.54
CA PRO A 181 -7.73 10.55 7.63
C PRO A 181 -7.61 10.14 6.15
N ALA A 182 -6.74 9.18 5.81
CA ALA A 182 -6.57 8.69 4.44
C ALA A 182 -7.80 7.90 3.93
N GLY A 183 -8.48 7.15 4.79
CA GLY A 183 -9.71 6.41 4.44
C GLY A 183 -11.00 7.23 4.44
N SER A 184 -10.94 8.51 4.81
CA SER A 184 -12.12 9.34 5.15
C SER A 184 -13.15 9.52 4.02
N LYS A 185 -12.77 9.30 2.77
CA LYS A 185 -13.63 9.49 1.60
C LYS A 185 -14.23 8.21 1.03
N LEU A 186 -13.77 7.03 1.46
CA LEU A 186 -14.23 5.74 0.96
C LEU A 186 -15.72 5.50 1.25
N ASP A 187 -16.43 4.97 0.27
CA ASP A 187 -17.86 4.70 0.41
C ASP A 187 -18.12 3.56 1.40
N GLY A 188 -17.30 2.49 1.36
CA GLY A 188 -17.35 1.42 2.36
C GLY A 188 -17.14 1.93 3.80
N PHE A 189 -16.25 2.91 3.98
CA PHE A 189 -15.98 3.52 5.28
C PHE A 189 -17.17 4.34 5.80
N LYS A 190 -17.90 5.02 4.91
CA LYS A 190 -19.13 5.76 5.27
C LYS A 190 -20.26 4.81 5.65
N SER A 191 -20.49 3.75 4.86
CA SER A 191 -21.57 2.79 5.07
C SER A 191 -21.46 2.06 6.41
N LEU A 192 -20.26 1.55 6.74
CA LEU A 192 -20.01 0.85 8.00
C LEU A 192 -20.18 1.76 9.23
N ARG A 193 -19.88 3.06 9.12
CA ARG A 193 -20.14 4.04 10.19
C ARG A 193 -21.61 4.33 10.41
N ILE A 194 -22.43 4.27 9.37
CA ILE A 194 -23.89 4.43 9.47
C ILE A 194 -24.47 3.22 10.21
N GLU A 195 -24.06 2.00 9.86
CA GLU A 195 -24.49 0.77 10.54
C GLU A 195 -24.08 0.75 12.02
N PHE A 196 -22.86 1.17 12.34
CA PHE A 196 -22.41 1.26 13.74
C PHE A 196 -23.21 2.27 14.56
N ARG A 197 -23.54 3.43 13.96
CA ARG A 197 -24.39 4.45 14.60
C ARG A 197 -25.82 3.96 14.80
N ALA A 198 -26.41 3.31 13.79
CA ALA A 198 -27.75 2.74 13.89
C ALA A 198 -27.83 1.67 15.00
N SER A 199 -26.82 0.82 15.10
CA SER A 199 -26.70 -0.24 16.12
C SER A 199 -26.54 0.31 17.55
N SER A 200 -25.94 1.49 17.69
CA SER A 200 -25.81 2.18 18.99
C SER A 200 -27.09 2.92 19.43
N CYS A 201 -27.94 3.29 18.47
CA CYS A 201 -29.20 3.99 18.74
C CYS A 201 -30.36 3.04 19.07
N SER A 202 -30.29 1.77 18.66
CA SER A 202 -31.28 0.74 18.99
C SER A 202 -31.08 0.08 20.36
N LYS A 203 -30.12 0.56 21.16
CA LYS A 203 -29.83 0.07 22.51
C LYS A 203 -30.11 1.11 23.61
N SER A 204 -30.79 2.21 23.30
CA SER A 204 -31.24 3.22 24.26
C SER A 204 -32.74 3.11 24.52
#